data_AF-A0A538KMT6-F1
#
_entry.id   AF-A0A538KMT6-F1
#
_cell.length_a   1.000
_cell.length_b   1.000
_cell.length_c   1.000
_cell.angle_alpha   90.00
_cell.angle_beta   90.00
_cell.angle_gamma   90.00
#
_symmetry.space_group_name_H-M   'P 1'
#
loop_
_entity.id
_entity.type
_entity.pdbx_description
1 polymer ?
#
loop_
_entity_poly.entity_id
_entity_poly.type
_entity_poly.pdbx_seq_one_letter_code
_entity_poly.pdbx_strand_id
1 'polypeptide(L)' 'MASEAQDLIGPDETAYRLEMTAAQLKVTWTALKIFFDDLGHEEQDVRRVIAQVLAKLPGEHDIRAIDLNRELRRR' A
#
# COMPACT_ATOMS: atom_id res chain seq x y z
N MET A 1 -30.03 -21.06 9.16
CA MET A 1 -28.88 -20.42 9.82
C MET A 1 -28.20 -19.55 8.77
N ALA A 2 -28.50 -18.25 8.74
CA ALA A 2 -27.95 -17.30 7.79
C ALA A 2 -27.34 -16.15 8.58
N SER A 3 -26.03 -16.19 8.80
CA SER A 3 -25.31 -15.12 9.51
C SER A 3 -23.80 -15.22 9.31
N GLU A 4 -23.31 -15.02 8.09
CA GLU A 4 -21.88 -14.71 7.84
C GLU A 4 -21.68 -13.61 6.77
N ALA A 5 -22.75 -13.06 6.19
CA ALA A 5 -22.67 -12.08 5.10
C ALA A 5 -22.57 -10.60 5.57
N GLN A 6 -22.28 -10.34 6.85
CA GLN A 6 -22.54 -9.02 7.47
C GLN A 6 -21.32 -8.15 7.79
N ASP A 7 -20.11 -8.47 7.33
CA ASP A 7 -18.95 -7.62 7.60
C ASP A 7 -18.00 -7.48 6.41
N LEU A 8 -18.58 -7.34 5.22
CA LEU A 8 -17.81 -6.99 4.02
C LEU A 8 -17.66 -5.46 3.97
N ILE A 9 -16.42 -4.99 4.01
CA ILE A 9 -16.08 -3.58 3.77
C ILE A 9 -16.64 -3.17 2.42
N GLY A 10 -17.48 -2.13 2.39
CA GLY A 10 -18.05 -1.61 1.15
C GLY A 10 -16.98 -1.11 0.18
N PRO A 11 -17.25 -1.09 -1.14
CA PRO A 11 -16.25 -0.75 -2.17
C PRO A 11 -15.60 0.63 -2.00
N ASP A 12 -16.31 1.58 -1.37
CA ASP A 12 -15.84 2.94 -1.10
C ASP A 12 -15.65 3.22 0.41
N GLU A 13 -15.75 2.19 1.25
CA GLU A 13 -15.64 2.32 2.69
C GLU A 13 -14.18 2.21 3.14
N THR A 14 -13.79 3.06 4.09
CA THR A 14 -12.48 2.91 4.72
C THR A 14 -12.53 1.69 5.63
N ALA A 15 -11.89 0.61 5.18
CA ALA A 15 -11.74 -0.64 5.91
C ALA A 15 -11.24 -0.44 7.35
N TYR A 16 -10.10 0.24 7.49
CA TYR A 16 -9.44 0.53 8.77
C TYR A 16 -8.30 1.52 8.54
N ARG A 17 -7.81 2.13 9.63
CA ARG A 17 -6.62 2.99 9.64
C ARG A 17 -5.39 2.16 10.00
N LEU A 18 -4.36 2.21 9.15
CA LEU A 18 -3.09 1.52 9.36
C LEU A 18 -2.02 2.52 9.81
N GLU A 19 -1.49 2.34 11.01
CA GLU A 19 -0.31 3.07 11.48
C GLU A 19 0.94 2.31 11.05
N MET A 20 1.85 2.99 10.35
CA MET A 20 3.07 2.38 9.80
C MET A 20 4.31 3.09 10.31
N THR A 21 5.30 2.32 10.75
CA THR A 21 6.65 2.83 10.97
C THR A 21 7.31 3.22 9.64
N ALA A 22 8.35 4.06 9.67
CA ALA A 22 9.08 4.47 8.48
C ALA A 22 9.65 3.27 7.68
N ALA A 23 10.15 2.25 8.36
CA ALA A 23 10.62 1.02 7.72
C ALA A 23 9.50 0.27 6.98
N GLN A 24 8.34 0.08 7.63
CA GLN A 24 7.18 -0.56 7.00
C GLN A 24 6.70 0.24 5.80
N LEU A 25 6.58 1.57 5.95
CA LEU A 25 6.13 2.45 4.88
C LEU A 25 7.06 2.37 3.66
N LYS A 26 8.38 2.42 3.86
CA LYS A 26 9.36 2.31 2.78
C LYS A 26 9.27 0.97 2.04
N VAL A 27 9.18 -0.14 2.78
CA VAL A 27 9.08 -1.47 2.18
C VAL A 27 7.77 -1.62 1.39
N THR A 28 6.63 -1.27 1.99
CA THR A 28 5.32 -1.38 1.34
C THR A 28 5.23 -0.52 0.09
N TRP A 29 5.64 0.75 0.16
CA TRP A 29 5.64 1.63 -1.01
C TRP A 29 6.53 1.08 -2.13
N THR A 30 7.74 0.62 -1.79
CA THR A 30 8.68 0.08 -2.78
C THR A 30 8.13 -1.17 -3.45
N ALA A 31 7.56 -2.09 -2.66
CA ALA A 31 6.93 -3.30 -3.19
C ALA A 31 5.76 -2.99 -4.13
N LEU A 32 4.88 -2.05 -3.73
CA LEU A 32 3.77 -1.61 -4.56
C LEU A 32 4.23 -0.92 -5.85
N LYS A 33 5.33 -0.15 -5.80
CA LYS A 33 5.90 0.50 -6.98
C LYS A 33 6.49 -0.51 -7.96
N ILE A 34 7.26 -1.48 -7.48
CA ILE A 34 7.79 -2.57 -8.30
C ILE A 34 6.63 -3.33 -8.95
N PHE A 35 5.64 -3.71 -8.14
CA PHE A 35 4.49 -4.44 -8.66
C PHE A 35 3.73 -3.62 -9.71
N PHE A 36 3.49 -2.32 -9.47
CA PHE A 36 2.86 -1.42 -10.44
C PHE A 36 3.63 -1.34 -11.77
N ASP A 37 4.97 -1.30 -11.71
CA ASP A 37 5.82 -1.18 -12.89
C ASP A 37 5.90 -2.49 -13.70
N ASP A 38 5.72 -3.62 -13.03
CA ASP A 38 5.70 -4.95 -13.66
C ASP A 38 4.35 -5.30 -14.33
N LEU A 39 3.27 -4.57 -14.03
CA LEU A 39 1.93 -4.84 -14.58
C LEU A 39 1.81 -4.46 -16.07
N GLY A 40 1.29 -5.40 -16.85
CA GLY A 40 1.07 -5.27 -18.29
C GLY A 40 -0.23 -4.55 -18.68
N HIS A 41 -0.48 -4.48 -20.00
CA HIS A 41 -1.69 -3.84 -20.55
C HIS A 41 -2.99 -4.60 -20.23
N GLU A 42 -2.93 -5.91 -20.03
CA GLU A 42 -4.12 -6.72 -19.68
C GLU A 42 -4.52 -6.53 -18.21
N GLU A 43 -3.66 -5.95 -17.39
CA GLU A 43 -3.84 -5.81 -15.94
C GLU A 43 -4.20 -4.36 -15.54
N GLN A 44 -4.80 -3.59 -16.46
CA GLN A 44 -5.12 -2.18 -16.23
C GLN A 44 -5.97 -1.92 -14.97
N ASP A 45 -6.91 -2.81 -14.67
CA ASP A 45 -7.76 -2.67 -13.49
C ASP A 45 -6.94 -2.78 -12.19
N VAL A 46 -6.06 -3.78 -12.09
CA VAL A 46 -5.16 -3.95 -10.95
C VAL A 46 -4.20 -2.76 -10.85
N ARG A 47 -3.65 -2.32 -11.99
CA ARG A 47 -2.76 -1.17 -12.07
C ARG A 47 -3.42 0.10 -11.56
N ARG A 48 -4.70 0.31 -11.89
CA ARG A 48 -5.50 1.44 -11.40
C ARG A 48 -5.70 1.37 -9.88
N VAL A 49 -5.98 0.20 -9.32
CA VAL A 49 -6.13 0.03 -7.87
C VAL A 49 -4.81 0.33 -7.15
N ILE A 50 -3.68 -0.17 -7.63
CA ILE A 50 -2.38 0.12 -7.02
C ILE A 50 -2.06 1.62 -7.10
N ALA A 51 -2.34 2.28 -8.22
CA ALA A 51 -2.18 3.73 -8.34
C ALA A 51 -2.99 4.49 -7.28
N GLN A 52 -4.22 4.07 -7.00
CA GLN A 52 -5.06 4.65 -5.95
C GLN A 52 -4.48 4.43 -4.55
N VAL A 53 -3.86 3.27 -4.30
CA VAL A 53 -3.19 3.00 -3.01
C VAL A 53 -1.93 3.86 -2.88
N LEU A 54 -1.08 3.92 -3.92
CA LEU A 54 0.12 4.75 -3.93
C LEU A 54 -0.19 6.24 -3.73
N ALA A 55 -1.31 6.72 -4.28
CA ALA A 55 -1.77 8.10 -4.10
C ALA A 55 -2.18 8.44 -2.65
N LYS A 56 -2.44 7.44 -1.80
CA LYS A 56 -2.72 7.62 -0.36
C LYS A 56 -1.43 7.66 0.48
N LEU A 57 -0.30 7.29 -0.09
CA LEU A 57 1.00 7.25 0.59
C LEU A 57 1.81 8.52 0.29
N PRO A 58 2.83 8.86 1.10
CA PRO A 58 3.77 9.94 0.80
C PRO A 58 4.47 9.75 -0.55
N GLY A 59 4.94 10.86 -1.12
CA GLY A 59 5.54 10.89 -2.44
C GLY A 59 6.84 10.09 -2.51
N GLU A 60 7.24 9.73 -3.73
CA GLU A 60 8.48 8.97 -3.96
C GLU A 60 9.71 9.62 -3.30
N HIS A 61 9.81 10.94 -3.34
CA HIS A 61 10.93 11.67 -2.72
C HIS A 61 10.99 11.44 -1.20
N ASP A 62 9.84 11.52 -0.51
CA ASP A 62 9.74 11.31 0.94
C ASP A 62 10.12 9.87 1.31
N ILE A 63 9.66 8.90 0.51
CA ILE A 63 9.97 7.48 0.72
C ILE A 63 11.46 7.20 0.49
N ARG A 64 12.06 7.80 -0.54
CA ARG A 64 13.49 7.63 -0.84
C ARG A 64 14.37 8.18 0.29
N ALA A 65 13.94 9.27 0.95
CA ALA A 65 14.68 9.89 2.06
C ALA A 65 14.76 9.02 3.33
N ILE A 66 13.90 8.01 3.49
CA ILE A 66 13.94 7.10 4.65
C ILE A 66 15.16 6.17 4.56
N ASP A 67 16.08 6.23 5.52
CA ASP A 67 17.18 5.26 5.63
C ASP A 67 16.70 3.95 6.28
N LEU A 68 16.42 2.93 5.46
CA LEU A 68 15.91 1.64 5.93
C LEU A 68 16.88 0.95 6.90
N ASN A 69 18.18 0.99 6.64
CA ASN A 69 19.17 0.33 7.49
C ASN A 69 19.23 0.98 8.87
N ARG A 70 19.11 2.32 8.92
CA ARG A 70 19.02 3.05 10.19
C ARG A 70 17.74 2.70 10.95
N GLU A 71 16.60 2.63 10.28
CA GLU A 71 15.33 2.32 10.94
C GLU A 71 15.27 0.88 11.47
N LEU A 72 15.88 -0.08 10.77
CA LEU A 72 15.94 -1.47 11.24
C LEU A 72 16.87 -1.64 12.46
N ARG A 73 17.94 -0.85 12.57
CA ARG A 73 18.84 -0.86 13.75
C ARG A 73 18.25 -0.22 15.01
N ARG A 74 17.14 0.53 14.88
CA ARG A 74 16.47 1.23 15.99
C ARG A 74 15.46 0.35 16.72
N ARG A 75 15.18 -0.84 16.19
CA ARG A 75 14.30 -1.86 16.78
C ARG A 75 15.12 -2.88 17.54
#